data_AF-A0A959CVL6-F1
#
_entry.id   AF-A0A959CVL6-F1
#
_cell.length_a   1.000
_cell.length_b   1.000
_cell.length_c   1.000
_cell.angle_alpha   90.00
_cell.angle_beta   90.00
_cell.angle_gamma   90.00
#
_symmetry.space_group_name_H-M   'P 1'
#
loop_
_entity.id
_entity.type
_entity.pdbx_description
1 polymer ?
#
loop_
_entity_poly.entity_id
_entity_poly.type
_entity_poly.pdbx_seq_one_letter_code
_entity_poly.pdbx_strand_id
1 'polypeptide(L)'
;GGMREPAIARWPGTVEPGSVQVSQSSTLDLYATAMKLAGTALPDGRAIDGNDIGPMLRGEVGDRVASPPFFYYGPNELHAVR
;
A
#
# COMPACT_ATOMS: atom_id res chain seq x y z
N GLY A 1 -0.60 16.08 -8.09
CA GLY A 1 -1.23 16.77 -6.95
C GLY A 1 -2.26 15.89 -6.30
N GLY A 2 -3.46 15.75 -6.89
CA GLY A 2 -4.62 15.16 -6.20
C GLY A 2 -4.74 13.63 -6.09
N MET A 3 -3.66 12.86 -6.29
CA MET A 3 -3.67 11.39 -6.11
C MET A 3 -2.52 10.87 -5.24
N ARG A 4 -1.55 11.74 -4.90
CA ARG A 4 -0.47 11.41 -3.95
C ARG A 4 -0.85 12.00 -2.62
N GLU A 5 -1.12 11.15 -1.65
CA GLU A 5 -1.60 11.54 -0.33
C GLU A 5 -0.52 11.39 0.76
N PRO A 6 -0.62 12.14 1.87
CA PRO A 6 0.18 11.86 3.06
C PRO A 6 -0.25 10.54 3.71
N ALA A 7 0.72 9.73 4.13
CA ALA A 7 0.48 8.48 4.84
C ALA A 7 1.44 8.38 6.04
N ILE A 8 0.88 8.15 7.23
CA ILE A 8 1.62 7.96 8.49
C ILE A 8 1.09 6.70 9.15
N ALA A 9 2.01 5.80 9.55
CA ALA A 9 1.67 4.61 10.30
C ALA A 9 2.34 4.65 11.69
N ARG A 10 1.62 4.21 12.72
CA ARG A 10 2.14 4.07 14.09
C ARG A 10 1.71 2.73 14.67
N TRP A 11 2.69 1.87 14.94
CA TRP A 11 2.47 0.58 15.58
C TRP A 11 3.65 0.29 16.53
N PRO A 12 3.50 0.57 17.83
CA PRO A 12 4.58 0.40 18.81
C PRO A 12 5.11 -1.05 18.84
N GLY A 13 6.43 -1.20 18.81
CA GLY A 13 7.10 -2.51 18.78
C GLY A 13 7.03 -3.23 17.42
N THR A 14 6.57 -2.56 16.36
CA THR A 14 6.43 -3.15 15.02
C THR A 14 6.89 -2.20 13.93
N VAL A 15 6.41 -0.96 13.93
CA VAL A 15 6.90 0.10 13.04
C VAL A 15 8.04 0.84 13.74
N GLU A 16 9.21 0.87 13.11
CA GLU A 16 10.38 1.61 13.59
C GLU A 16 10.07 3.12 13.71
N PRO A 17 10.17 3.73 14.91
CA PRO A 17 9.84 5.13 15.11
C PRO A 17 10.69 6.07 14.24
N GLY A 18 10.03 7.02 13.58
CA GLY A 18 10.71 8.01 12.74
C GLY A 18 11.30 7.45 11.43
N SER A 19 11.05 6.18 11.12
CA SER A 19 11.43 5.60 9.83
C SER A 19 10.66 6.23 8.66
N VAL A 20 11.28 6.22 7.49
CA VAL A 20 10.69 6.70 6.24
C VAL A 20 10.70 5.56 5.24
N GLN A 21 9.55 5.30 4.63
CA GLN A 21 9.41 4.34 3.54
C GLN A 21 9.11 5.09 2.24
N VAL A 22 9.94 4.87 1.22
CA VAL A 22 9.85 5.53 -0.09
C VAL A 22 9.19 4.67 -1.16
N SER A 23 8.98 3.38 -0.87
CA SER A 23 8.24 2.45 -1.71
C SER A 23 6.80 2.93 -1.94
N GLN A 24 6.26 2.61 -3.11
CA GLN A 24 4.88 2.93 -3.45
C GLN A 24 3.91 2.08 -2.63
N SER A 25 2.86 2.72 -2.13
CA SER A 25 1.67 2.08 -1.56
C SER A 25 0.43 2.85 -1.99
N SER A 26 -0.72 2.19 -1.90
CA SER A 26 -2.03 2.72 -2.24
C SER A 26 -2.96 2.64 -1.05
N THR A 27 -3.96 3.53 -0.98
CA THR A 27 -5.05 3.42 0.00
C THR A 27 -5.79 2.07 -0.11
N LEU A 28 -5.77 1.43 -1.29
CA LEU A 28 -6.35 0.10 -1.51
C LEU A 28 -5.64 -1.00 -0.68
N ASP A 29 -4.35 -0.84 -0.40
CA ASP A 29 -3.54 -1.80 0.36
C ASP A 29 -4.01 -1.94 1.82
N LEU A 30 -4.67 -0.89 2.35
CA LEU A 30 -5.19 -0.89 3.72
C LEU A 30 -6.18 -2.03 3.97
N TYR A 31 -7.02 -2.35 2.97
CA TYR A 31 -7.99 -3.43 3.08
C TYR A 31 -7.30 -4.80 3.19
N ALA A 32 -6.40 -5.11 2.26
CA ALA A 32 -5.71 -6.40 2.25
C ALA A 32 -4.82 -6.59 3.48
N THR A 33 -4.14 -5.51 3.91
CA THR A 33 -3.32 -5.50 5.12
C THR A 33 -4.17 -5.72 6.38
N ALA A 34 -5.29 -5.02 6.52
CA ALA A 34 -6.17 -5.15 7.70
C ALA A 34 -6.73 -6.58 7.82
N MET A 35 -7.16 -7.18 6.71
CA MET A 35 -7.67 -8.56 6.69
C MET A 35 -6.61 -9.54 7.17
N LYS A 36 -5.38 -9.41 6.67
CA LYS A 36 -4.27 -10.29 7.06
C LYS A 36 -3.84 -10.09 8.51
N LEU A 37 -3.82 -8.85 9.00
CA LEU A 37 -3.56 -8.54 10.41
C LEU A 37 -4.64 -9.10 11.35
N ALA A 38 -5.90 -9.16 10.90
CA ALA A 38 -7.00 -9.78 11.62
C ALA A 38 -6.98 -11.32 11.57
N GLY A 39 -6.08 -11.93 10.80
CA GLY A 39 -6.05 -13.38 10.59
C GLY A 39 -7.20 -13.90 9.71
N THR A 40 -7.81 -13.03 8.91
CA THR A 40 -8.98 -13.35 8.08
C THR A 40 -8.58 -13.46 6.61
N ALA A 41 -9.18 -14.42 5.89
CA ALA A 41 -8.99 -14.56 4.45
C ALA A 41 -9.66 -13.41 3.66
N LEU A 42 -9.10 -13.06 2.51
CA LEU A 42 -9.77 -12.17 1.57
C LEU A 42 -11.02 -12.84 0.99
N PRO A 43 -12.05 -12.08 0.59
CA PRO A 43 -13.24 -12.64 -0.05
C PRO A 43 -12.89 -13.37 -1.35
N ASP A 44 -13.43 -14.57 -1.51
CA ASP A 44 -13.36 -15.30 -2.76
C ASP A 44 -14.31 -14.70 -3.81
N GLY A 45 -14.04 -14.99 -5.09
CA GLY A 45 -14.93 -14.62 -6.20
C GLY A 45 -14.81 -13.17 -6.69
N ARG A 46 -13.82 -12.41 -6.21
CA ARG A 46 -13.47 -11.09 -6.78
C ARG A 46 -11.98 -10.81 -6.70
N ALA A 47 -11.47 -10.06 -7.68
CA ALA A 47 -10.13 -9.50 -7.59
C ALA A 47 -10.06 -8.40 -6.51
N ILE A 48 -8.93 -8.35 -5.82
CA ILE A 48 -8.58 -7.31 -4.85
C ILE A 48 -7.33 -6.62 -5.38
N ASP A 49 -7.42 -5.31 -5.61
CA ASP A 49 -6.31 -4.54 -6.19
C ASP A 49 -5.22 -4.18 -5.16
N GLY A 50 -5.58 -4.17 -3.87
CA GLY A 50 -4.67 -3.86 -2.77
C GLY A 50 -3.80 -5.05 -2.36
N ASN A 51 -2.57 -4.75 -1.93
CA ASN A 51 -1.59 -5.71 -1.44
C ASN A 51 -1.42 -5.61 0.08
N ASP A 52 -0.92 -6.68 0.69
CA ASP A 52 -0.50 -6.64 2.10
C ASP A 52 0.81 -5.85 2.24
N ILE A 53 0.74 -4.67 2.85
CA ILE A 53 1.90 -3.82 3.18
C ILE A 53 2.42 -4.06 4.60
N GLY A 54 1.92 -5.07 5.32
CA GLY A 54 2.44 -5.46 6.64
C GLY A 54 3.96 -5.65 6.69
N PRO A 55 4.59 -6.37 5.74
CA PRO A 55 6.05 -6.48 5.68
C PRO A 55 6.74 -5.12 5.55
N MET A 56 6.15 -4.20 4.77
CA MET A 56 6.67 -2.84 4.60
C MET A 56 6.63 -2.05 5.92
N LEU A 57 5.55 -2.21 6.70
CA LEU A 57 5.41 -1.61 8.03
C LEU A 57 6.42 -2.17 9.04
N ARG A 58 6.81 -3.44 8.89
CA ARG A 58 7.80 -4.12 9.74
C ARG A 58 9.26 -3.89 9.31
N GLY A 59 9.48 -3.12 8.24
CA GLY A 59 10.83 -2.92 7.69
C GLY A 59 11.44 -4.18 7.05
N GLU A 60 10.61 -5.18 6.72
CA GLU A 60 11.04 -6.47 6.16
C GLU A 60 11.28 -6.42 4.65
N VAL A 61 10.94 -5.30 4.00
CA VAL A 61 11.10 -5.11 2.56
C VAL A 61 12.07 -3.97 2.30
N GLY A 62 13.02 -4.19 1.38
CA GLY A 62 13.91 -3.13 0.89
C GLY A 62 13.16 -2.08 0.05
N ASP A 63 13.90 -1.20 -0.63
CA ASP A 63 13.38 -0.02 -1.35
C ASP A 63 12.40 -0.30 -2.50
N ARG A 64 12.08 -1.56 -2.77
CA ARG A 64 11.27 -1.96 -3.92
C ARG A 64 10.42 -3.19 -3.62
N VAL A 65 9.20 -2.97 -3.12
CA VAL A 65 8.11 -3.87 -3.52
C VAL A 65 7.94 -3.66 -5.01
N ALA A 66 8.08 -4.71 -5.82
CA ALA A 66 7.76 -4.64 -7.24
C ALA A 66 6.24 -4.51 -7.40
N SER A 67 5.71 -3.31 -7.16
CA SER A 67 4.33 -3.00 -7.49
C SER A 67 4.23 -2.73 -9.00
N PRO A 68 3.17 -3.22 -9.65
CA PRO A 68 2.87 -2.82 -11.01
C PRO A 68 2.69 -1.29 -11.08
N PRO A 69 2.90 -0.69 -12.27
CA PRO A 69 2.72 0.75 -12.46
C PRO A 69 1.34 1.20 -12.00
N PHE A 70 1.29 2.32 -11.30
CA PHE A 70 0.06 2.99 -10.92
C PHE A 70 -0.29 4.03 -11.98
N PHE A 71 -1.46 3.88 -12.59
CA PHE A 71 -1.93 4.74 -13.66
C PHE A 71 -2.84 5.84 -13.10
N TYR A 72 -2.49 7.09 -13.37
CA TYR A 72 -3.23 8.25 -12.92
C TYR A 72 -4.11 8.75 -14.07
N TYR A 73 -5.42 8.61 -13.93
CA TYR A 73 -6.39 9.04 -14.96
C TYR A 73 -7.09 10.33 -14.55
N GLY A 74 -7.28 11.23 -15.51
CA GLY A 74 -8.30 12.26 -15.49
C GLY A 74 -9.54 11.84 -16.29
N PRO A 75 -10.42 12.78 -16.66
CA PRO A 75 -11.57 12.49 -17.51
C PRO A 75 -11.14 11.91 -18.86
N ASN A 76 -11.25 10.58 -19.00
CA ASN A 76 -10.95 9.80 -20.20
C ASN A 76 -9.51 9.90 -20.73
N GLU A 77 -8.56 10.36 -19.92
CA GLU A 77 -7.16 10.56 -20.34
C GLU A 77 -6.18 10.07 -19.27
N LEU A 78 -5.09 9.40 -19.70
CA LEU A 78 -3.98 9.02 -18.83
C LEU A 78 -3.08 10.25 -18.60
N HIS A 79 -2.99 10.70 -17.36
CA HIS A 79 -2.20 11.88 -17.00
C HIS A 79 -0.79 11.54 -16.51
N ALA A 80 -0.58 10.38 -15.89
CA ALA A 80 0.75 9.94 -15.42
C ALA A 80 0.81 8.43 -15.14
N VAL A 81 2.04 7.92 -15.03
CA VAL A 81 2.36 6.55 -14.59
C VAL A 81 3.44 6.62 -13.51
N ARG A 82 3.32 5.81 -12.45
CA ARG A 82 4.33 5.72 -11.39
C ARG A 82 4.65 4.29 -11.00
#